data_AF-A0A2N7YE49-F1
#
_entry.id   AF-A0A2N7YE49-F1
#
_cell.length_a   1.000
_cell.length_b   1.000
_cell.length_c   1.000
_cell.angle_alpha   90.00
_cell.angle_beta   90.00
_cell.angle_gamma   90.00
#
_symmetry.space_group_name_H-M   'P 1'
#
loop_
_entity.id
_entity.type
_entity.pdbx_description
1 polymer ?
#
loop_
_entity_poly.entity_id
_entity_poly.type
_entity_poly.pdbx_seq_one_letter_code
_entity_poly.pdbx_strand_id
1 'polypeptide(L)'
;MTFGVTYANTTHFGENVKAGPGGGVIVMFDQHLPQQRSAFEPTIEVSGDLLIRKDYYPWVNEQFLGRHEKLAWIVGQGEMYSYYRAPTTRKVVFEPLLHADYVVYSVGPKVKKEGNRNIFTYSDGCAVVGGSGPNFKKLQSIRLGQSQ
;
A
#
# COMPACT_ATOMS: atom_id res chain seq x y z
N MET A 1 5.79 13.16 -12.17
CA MET A 1 5.11 13.75 -10.99
C MET A 1 4.60 12.62 -10.11
N THR A 2 4.65 12.77 -8.79
CA THR A 2 4.16 11.75 -7.86
C THR A 2 2.99 12.30 -7.06
N PHE A 3 1.90 11.55 -7.00
CA PHE A 3 0.77 11.80 -6.10
C PHE A 3 0.74 10.66 -5.10
N GLY A 4 0.72 10.95 -3.80
CA GLY A 4 0.85 9.94 -2.78
C GLY A 4 -0.04 10.18 -1.58
N VAL A 5 -0.29 9.09 -0.85
CA VAL A 5 -0.99 9.06 0.42
C VAL A 5 0.01 8.64 1.49
N THR A 6 0.12 9.45 2.54
CA THR A 6 1.02 9.23 3.68
C THR A 6 0.29 9.56 4.98
N TYR A 7 0.75 8.99 6.10
CA TYR A 7 0.28 9.40 7.41
C TYR A 7 1.08 10.59 7.92
N ALA A 8 0.39 11.70 8.24
CA ALA A 8 0.96 12.79 9.01
C ALA A 8 0.96 12.50 10.53
N ASN A 9 0.00 11.70 10.99
CA ASN A 9 -0.14 11.30 12.39
C ASN A 9 -0.59 9.82 12.48
N THR A 10 0.09 9.06 13.33
CA THR A 10 -0.10 7.62 13.54
C THR A 10 -0.47 7.26 14.99
N THR A 11 -0.70 8.23 15.86
CA THR A 11 -0.96 7.98 17.30
C THR A 11 -2.20 7.14 17.55
N HIS A 12 -3.20 7.19 16.66
CA HIS A 12 -4.42 6.38 16.74
C HIS A 12 -4.17 4.88 16.51
N PHE A 13 -3.03 4.49 15.92
CA PHE A 13 -2.63 3.08 15.80
C PHE A 13 -1.93 2.54 17.06
N GLY A 14 -1.62 3.40 18.03
CA GLY A 14 -0.98 3.05 19.30
C GLY A 14 0.37 3.72 19.49
N GLU A 15 0.96 3.47 20.67
CA GLU A 15 2.22 4.07 21.06
C GLU A 15 3.39 3.61 20.17
N ASN A 16 4.28 4.55 19.87
CA ASN A 16 5.52 4.33 19.11
C ASN A 16 5.32 3.81 17.67
N VAL A 17 4.10 3.84 17.13
CA VAL A 17 3.84 3.57 15.71
C VAL A 17 4.31 4.77 14.89
N LYS A 18 5.24 4.57 13.97
CA LYS A 18 5.75 5.62 13.07
C LYS A 18 5.07 5.54 11.71
N ALA A 19 5.03 6.65 10.97
CA ALA A 19 4.61 6.59 9.57
C ALA A 19 5.64 5.80 8.76
N GLY A 20 5.16 4.79 8.03
CA GLY A 20 5.93 4.10 7.01
C GLY A 20 5.96 4.90 5.70
N PRO A 21 6.66 4.39 4.68
CA PRO A 21 6.57 4.91 3.33
C PRO A 21 5.11 4.95 2.87
N GLY A 22 4.70 6.05 2.25
CA GLY A 22 3.39 6.16 1.63
C GLY A 22 3.23 5.24 0.41
N GLY A 23 2.06 5.27 -0.19
CA GLY A 23 1.80 4.66 -1.48
C GLY A 23 1.18 5.69 -2.42
N GLY A 24 1.16 5.42 -3.72
CA GLY A 24 0.62 6.41 -4.64
C GLY A 24 0.69 6.05 -6.10
N VAL A 25 0.83 7.08 -6.92
CA VAL A 25 0.91 6.98 -8.37
C VAL A 25 1.98 7.93 -8.90
N ILE A 26 2.68 7.48 -9.93
CA ILE A 26 3.65 8.28 -10.66
C ILE A 26 3.12 8.51 -12.07
N VAL A 27 2.95 9.78 -12.42
CA VAL A 27 2.51 10.22 -13.74
C VAL A 27 3.71 10.78 -14.51
N MET A 28 3.99 10.18 -15.66
CA MET A 28 5.04 10.57 -16.61
C MET A 28 4.41 11.34 -17.76
N PHE A 29 4.88 12.56 -17.99
CA PHE A 29 4.40 13.42 -19.09
C PHE A 29 5.34 13.39 -20.31
N ASP A 30 6.33 12.51 -20.28
CA ASP A 30 7.27 12.26 -21.36
C ASP A 30 7.45 10.75 -21.58
N GLN A 31 8.44 10.39 -22.40
CA GLN A 31 8.76 8.98 -22.70
C GLN A 31 9.83 8.40 -21.76
N HIS A 32 10.28 9.15 -20.75
CA HIS A 32 11.30 8.67 -19.83
C HIS A 32 10.67 7.81 -18.73
N LEU A 33 11.43 6.82 -18.27
CA LEU A 33 11.04 6.02 -17.11
C LEU A 33 11.28 6.81 -15.82
N PRO A 34 10.45 6.63 -14.79
CA PRO A 34 10.66 7.29 -13.52
C PRO A 34 11.82 6.60 -12.78
N GLN A 35 12.57 7.37 -11.99
CA GLN A 35 13.67 6.82 -11.18
C GLN A 35 13.14 5.82 -10.13
N GLN A 36 11.99 6.12 -9.53
CA GLN A 36 11.31 5.23 -8.59
C GLN A 36 10.37 4.31 -9.36
N ARG A 37 10.88 3.17 -9.82
CA ARG A 37 10.11 2.20 -10.61
C ARG A 37 10.16 0.81 -10.00
N SER A 38 9.02 0.15 -9.98
CA SER A 38 8.92 -1.30 -9.81
C SER A 38 9.25 -2.02 -11.13
N ALA A 39 10.04 -3.08 -11.04
CA ALA A 39 10.29 -3.97 -12.17
C ALA A 39 9.06 -4.79 -12.57
N PHE A 40 8.07 -4.93 -11.68
CA PHE A 40 6.92 -5.82 -11.81
C PHE A 40 5.63 -5.09 -12.19
N GLU A 41 5.54 -3.79 -11.92
CA GLU A 41 4.35 -3.00 -12.27
C GLU A 41 4.45 -2.46 -13.71
N PRO A 42 3.45 -2.76 -14.57
CA PRO A 42 3.39 -2.22 -15.91
C PRO A 42 3.09 -0.71 -15.88
N THR A 43 3.53 -0.02 -16.93
CA THR A 43 3.11 1.37 -17.20
C THR A 43 1.79 1.37 -17.95
N ILE A 44 0.83 2.14 -17.47
CA ILE A 44 -0.47 2.35 -18.09
C ILE A 44 -0.38 3.56 -19.02
N GLU A 45 -0.58 3.36 -20.32
CA GLU A 45 -0.65 4.45 -21.29
C GLU A 45 -2.00 5.16 -21.22
N VAL A 46 -1.99 6.49 -21.21
CA VAL A 46 -3.17 7.35 -21.09
C VAL A 46 -3.15 8.41 -22.18
N SER A 47 -4.30 8.61 -22.82
CA SER A 47 -4.56 9.75 -23.69
C SER A 47 -5.67 10.63 -23.09
N GLY A 48 -5.47 11.95 -23.11
CA GLY A 48 -6.43 12.91 -22.56
C GLY A 48 -6.34 13.09 -21.05
N ASP A 49 -7.41 13.57 -20.42
CA ASP A 49 -7.44 13.85 -18.98
C ASP A 49 -7.43 12.57 -18.14
N LEU A 50 -6.71 12.61 -17.01
CA LEU A 50 -6.44 11.45 -16.18
C LEU A 50 -7.17 11.57 -14.84
N LEU A 51 -8.15 10.69 -14.60
CA LEU A 51 -8.77 10.47 -13.30
C LEU A 51 -8.18 9.22 -12.64
N ILE A 52 -7.66 9.37 -11.43
CA ILE A 52 -7.07 8.29 -10.64
C ILE A 52 -7.86 8.16 -9.35
N ARG A 53 -8.68 7.12 -9.28
CA ARG A 53 -9.45 6.77 -8.09
C ARG A 53 -9.06 5.35 -7.65
N LYS A 54 -8.25 5.26 -6.60
CA LYS A 54 -7.67 4.01 -6.11
C LYS A 54 -7.99 3.83 -4.63
N ASP A 55 -8.24 2.58 -4.26
CA ASP A 55 -8.48 2.18 -2.89
C ASP A 55 -7.17 1.99 -2.13
N TYR A 56 -7.14 2.47 -0.90
CA TYR A 56 -6.01 2.40 0.01
C TYR A 56 -6.46 1.89 1.38
N TYR A 57 -5.59 1.12 2.03
CA TYR A 57 -5.86 0.50 3.32
C TYR A 57 -4.73 0.74 4.32
N PRO A 58 -5.03 0.95 5.62
CA PRO A 58 -4.02 0.99 6.66
C PRO A 58 -3.39 -0.38 6.90
N TRP A 59 -2.06 -0.43 7.00
CA TRP A 59 -1.34 -1.61 7.47
C TRP A 59 -0.39 -1.24 8.61
N VAL A 60 -0.67 -1.76 9.81
CA VAL A 60 0.20 -1.57 10.97
C VAL A 60 1.08 -2.80 11.12
N ASN A 61 2.39 -2.65 10.93
CA ASN A 61 3.33 -3.75 10.96
C ASN A 61 4.33 -3.61 12.11
N GLU A 62 4.54 -4.70 12.85
CA GLU A 62 5.56 -4.81 13.88
C GLU A 62 6.67 -5.74 13.40
N GLN A 63 7.90 -5.24 13.37
CA GLN A 63 9.08 -5.98 12.93
C GLN A 63 10.05 -6.15 14.10
N PHE A 64 10.71 -7.30 14.21
CA PHE A 64 11.71 -7.58 15.25
C PHE A 64 13.12 -7.80 14.72
N LEU A 65 13.27 -8.28 13.47
CA LEU A 65 14.57 -8.57 12.88
C LEU A 65 15.25 -7.28 12.41
N GLY A 66 16.53 -7.11 12.75
CA GLY A 66 17.30 -5.89 12.45
C GLY A 66 17.05 -4.80 13.49
N ARG A 67 15.81 -4.32 13.59
CA ARG A 67 15.37 -3.37 14.61
C ARG A 67 13.94 -3.68 15.03
N HIS A 68 13.64 -3.55 16.32
CA HIS A 68 12.26 -3.57 16.78
C HIS A 68 11.58 -2.24 16.47
N GLU A 69 10.57 -2.27 15.61
CA GLU A 69 9.79 -1.09 15.24
C GLU A 69 8.34 -1.44 14.87
N LYS A 70 7.47 -0.45 15.03
CA LYS A 70 6.08 -0.46 14.57
C LYS A 70 5.89 0.64 13.55
N LEU A 71 5.40 0.31 12.35
CA LEU A 71 5.14 1.29 11.30
C LEU A 71 3.70 1.19 10.81
N ALA A 72 3.11 2.32 10.42
CA ALA A 72 1.84 2.40 9.73
C ALA A 72 2.08 2.71 8.25
N TRP A 73 1.77 1.74 7.39
CA TRP A 73 1.90 1.81 5.94
C TRP A 73 0.54 2.08 5.29
N ILE A 74 0.59 2.54 4.05
CA ILE A 74 -0.56 2.61 3.16
C ILE A 74 -0.42 1.50 2.10
N VAL A 75 -1.44 0.65 2.00
CA VAL A 75 -1.50 -0.45 1.05
C VAL A 75 -2.43 -0.05 -0.09
N GLY A 76 -1.90 0.01 -1.31
CA GLY A 76 -2.66 0.19 -2.54
C GLY A 76 -2.75 -1.09 -3.36
N GLN A 77 -3.41 -1.00 -4.51
CA GLN A 77 -3.40 -2.06 -5.51
C GLN A 77 -2.02 -2.14 -6.17
N GLY A 78 -1.43 -3.33 -6.20
CA GLY A 78 -0.10 -3.55 -6.77
C GLY A 78 1.01 -3.28 -5.74
N GLU A 79 2.17 -2.87 -6.21
CA GLU A 79 3.28 -2.42 -5.37
C GLU A 79 3.06 -0.99 -4.85
N MET A 80 4.14 -0.34 -4.38
CA MET A 80 4.11 0.98 -3.75
C MET A 80 3.53 2.09 -4.65
N TYR A 81 3.77 2.01 -5.96
CA TYR A 81 3.30 2.99 -6.93
C TYR A 81 2.68 2.32 -8.16
N SER A 82 1.58 2.86 -8.66
CA SER A 82 1.14 2.61 -10.04
C SER A 82 1.74 3.65 -11.00
N TYR A 83 1.99 3.25 -12.24
CA TYR A 83 2.68 4.06 -13.24
C TYR A 83 1.76 4.43 -14.39
N TYR A 84 1.61 5.73 -14.67
CA TYR A 84 0.81 6.25 -15.77
C TYR A 84 1.68 7.08 -16.71
N ARG A 85 1.70 6.75 -18.01
CA ARG A 85 2.33 7.59 -19.04
C ARG A 85 1.26 8.35 -19.79
N ALA A 86 1.36 9.67 -19.77
CA ALA A 86 0.26 10.56 -20.10
C ALA A 86 0.78 11.85 -20.77
N PRO A 87 1.48 11.75 -21.92
CA PRO A 87 2.21 12.88 -22.53
C PRO A 87 1.31 13.99 -23.06
N THR A 88 0.03 13.69 -23.33
CA THR A 88 -0.97 14.65 -23.82
C THR A 88 -1.93 15.13 -22.73
N THR A 89 -1.79 14.63 -21.50
CA THR A 89 -2.67 14.94 -20.38
C THR A 89 -2.47 16.37 -19.90
N ARG A 90 -3.57 17.13 -19.83
CA ARG A 90 -3.57 18.51 -19.32
C ARG A 90 -4.11 18.60 -17.90
N LYS A 91 -4.97 17.66 -17.50
CA LYS A 91 -5.55 17.59 -16.16
C LYS A 91 -5.35 16.21 -15.54
N VAL A 92 -4.83 16.19 -14.33
CA VAL A 92 -4.77 15.00 -13.48
C VAL A 92 -5.65 15.25 -12.26
N VAL A 93 -6.59 14.35 -12.00
CA VAL A 93 -7.42 14.32 -10.80
C VAL A 93 -7.04 13.09 -10.00
N PHE A 94 -6.53 13.30 -8.79
CA PHE A 94 -6.15 12.23 -7.86
C PHE A 94 -7.12 12.19 -6.68
N GLU A 95 -7.91 11.14 -6.60
CA GLU A 95 -8.95 10.90 -5.59
C GLU A 95 -8.63 9.60 -4.83
N PRO A 96 -7.72 9.64 -3.84
CA PRO A 96 -7.42 8.46 -3.03
C PRO A 96 -8.61 8.12 -2.12
N LEU A 97 -9.03 6.87 -2.12
CA LEU A 97 -10.07 6.36 -1.23
C LEU A 97 -9.44 5.57 -0.09
N LEU A 98 -9.28 6.19 1.08
CA LEU A 98 -8.77 5.51 2.26
C LEU A 98 -9.91 4.80 3.00
N HIS A 99 -9.81 3.47 3.11
CA HIS A 99 -10.74 2.62 3.86
C HIS A 99 -10.22 2.42 5.28
N ALA A 100 -10.32 3.48 6.10
CA ALA A 100 -9.69 3.54 7.43
C ALA A 100 -10.16 2.45 8.41
N ASP A 101 -11.40 1.97 8.27
CA ASP A 101 -11.97 0.93 9.15
C ASP A 101 -11.44 -0.48 8.84
N TYR A 102 -10.72 -0.65 7.73
CA TYR A 102 -10.23 -1.94 7.24
C TYR A 102 -8.72 -2.06 7.45
N VAL A 103 -8.30 -1.89 8.70
CA VAL A 103 -6.91 -2.00 9.13
C VAL A 103 -6.46 -3.47 9.09
N VAL A 104 -5.28 -3.72 8.56
CA VAL A 104 -4.57 -5.00 8.74
C VAL A 104 -3.39 -4.82 9.66
N TYR A 105 -3.25 -5.72 10.62
CA TYR A 105 -2.08 -5.78 11.51
C TYR A 105 -1.17 -6.91 11.06
N SER A 106 0.14 -6.74 11.22
CA SER A 106 1.06 -7.87 11.05
C SER A 106 2.17 -7.89 12.08
N VAL A 107 2.53 -9.10 12.50
CA VAL A 107 3.64 -9.34 13.42
C VAL A 107 4.69 -10.16 12.69
N GLY A 108 5.88 -9.61 12.58
CA GLY A 108 7.04 -10.27 11.99
C GLY A 108 7.66 -11.32 12.92
N PRO A 109 8.48 -12.23 12.39
CA PRO A 109 9.13 -13.23 13.21
C PRO A 109 10.21 -12.63 14.11
N LYS A 110 10.37 -13.18 15.31
CA LYS A 110 11.43 -12.76 16.26
C LYS A 110 12.80 -13.36 15.95
N VAL A 111 12.83 -14.48 15.23
CA VAL A 111 14.06 -15.20 14.87
C VAL A 111 14.06 -15.47 13.37
N LYS A 112 15.21 -15.19 12.72
CA LYS A 112 15.42 -15.51 11.31
C LYS A 112 15.66 -17.02 11.16
N LYS A 113 14.60 -17.75 10.83
CA LYS A 113 14.63 -19.20 10.57
C LYS A 113 13.74 -19.49 9.36
N GLU A 114 14.14 -20.46 8.54
CA GLU A 114 13.31 -20.92 7.45
C GLU A 114 11.92 -21.35 7.95
N GLY A 115 10.88 -20.97 7.21
CA GLY A 115 9.48 -21.19 7.60
C GLY A 115 8.88 -20.12 8.51
N ASN A 116 9.69 -19.33 9.22
CA ASN A 116 9.16 -18.20 10.01
C ASN A 116 8.71 -17.08 9.07
N ARG A 117 7.43 -16.73 9.16
CA ARG A 117 6.77 -15.76 8.28
C ARG A 117 5.97 -14.76 9.09
N ASN A 118 5.57 -13.67 8.44
CA ASN A 118 4.69 -12.67 9.03
C ASN A 118 3.30 -13.28 9.26
N ILE A 119 2.69 -12.96 10.39
CA ILE A 119 1.29 -13.27 10.67
C ILE A 119 0.48 -12.00 10.44
N PHE A 120 -0.50 -12.05 9.55
CA PHE A 120 -1.40 -10.94 9.24
C PHE A 120 -2.76 -11.18 9.87
N THR A 121 -3.27 -10.20 10.61
CA THR A 121 -4.62 -10.19 11.19
C THR A 121 -5.45 -9.11 10.51
N TYR A 122 -6.49 -9.51 9.80
CA TYR A 122 -7.37 -8.60 9.05
C TYR A 122 -8.54 -8.12 9.92
N SER A 123 -9.25 -7.08 9.47
CA SER A 123 -10.36 -6.48 10.22
C SER A 123 -11.59 -7.39 10.39
N ASP A 124 -11.68 -8.48 9.62
CA ASP A 124 -12.67 -9.55 9.79
C ASP A 124 -12.29 -10.54 10.91
N GLY A 125 -11.15 -10.35 11.58
CA GLY A 125 -10.62 -11.23 12.61
C GLY A 125 -9.81 -12.41 12.07
N CYS A 126 -9.70 -12.58 10.75
CA CYS A 126 -8.94 -13.68 10.17
C CYS A 126 -7.43 -13.47 10.31
N ALA A 127 -6.73 -14.47 10.85
CA ALA A 127 -5.28 -14.50 10.92
C ALA A 127 -4.71 -15.46 9.85
N VAL A 128 -3.73 -15.01 9.07
CA VAL A 128 -3.08 -15.82 8.03
C VAL A 128 -1.56 -15.69 8.09
N VAL A 129 -0.88 -16.77 7.76
CA VAL A 129 0.57 -16.74 7.52
C VAL A 129 0.80 -16.14 6.13
N GLY A 130 1.52 -15.02 6.05
CA GLY A 130 1.72 -14.27 4.81
C GLY A 130 3.18 -14.06 4.41
N GLY A 131 3.38 -13.21 3.41
CA GLY A 131 4.70 -12.84 2.88
C GLY A 131 5.18 -11.48 3.38
N SER A 132 5.76 -10.69 2.47
CA SER A 132 6.30 -9.36 2.76
C SER A 132 5.22 -8.31 3.09
N GLY A 133 4.02 -8.43 2.51
CA GLY A 133 2.92 -7.50 2.72
C GLY A 133 1.54 -8.18 2.73
N PRO A 134 0.49 -7.44 3.11
CA PRO A 134 -0.87 -7.95 3.16
C PRO A 134 -1.45 -8.17 1.76
N ASN A 135 -2.46 -9.03 1.66
CA ASN A 135 -3.12 -9.32 0.39
C ASN A 135 -4.20 -8.28 0.11
N PHE A 136 -3.96 -7.40 -0.88
CA PHE A 136 -4.90 -6.38 -1.30
C PHE A 136 -6.27 -6.94 -1.74
N LYS A 137 -6.30 -8.09 -2.45
CA LYS A 137 -7.56 -8.71 -2.85
C LYS A 137 -8.38 -9.15 -1.64
N LYS A 138 -7.72 -9.62 -0.58
CA LYS A 138 -8.40 -9.97 0.68
C LYS A 138 -8.97 -8.75 1.38
N LEU A 139 -8.21 -7.65 1.48
CA LEU A 139 -8.72 -6.37 2.00
C LEU A 139 -9.96 -5.89 1.23
N GLN A 140 -9.95 -6.04 -0.09
CA GLN A 140 -11.09 -5.71 -0.95
C GLN A 140 -12.30 -6.62 -0.70
N SER A 141 -12.09 -7.94 -0.62
CA SER A 141 -13.17 -8.90 -0.34
C SER A 141 -13.84 -8.58 1.00
N ILE A 142 -13.06 -8.32 2.06
CA ILE A 142 -13.58 -7.96 3.38
C ILE A 142 -14.39 -6.66 3.30
N ARG A 143 -13.83 -5.62 2.66
CA ARG A 143 -14.53 -4.33 2.49
C ARG A 143 -15.87 -4.46 1.78
N LEU A 144 -15.93 -5.31 0.76
CA LEU A 144 -17.11 -5.50 -0.06
C LEU A 144 -18.09 -6.55 0.51
N GLY A 145 -17.78 -7.15 1.66
CA GLY A 145 -18.60 -8.22 2.26
C GLY A 145 -18.63 -9.49 1.41
N GLN A 146 -17.60 -9.75 0.62
CA GLN A 146 -17.48 -10.93 -0.22
C GLN A 146 -16.77 -12.05 0.56
N SER A 147 -17.46 -13.17 0.78
CA SER A 147 -16.87 -14.37 1.37
C SER A 147 -15.73 -14.90 0.48
N GLN A 148 -14.58 -15.21 1.07
CA GLN A 148 -13.46 -15.89 0.41
C GLN A 148 -13.54 -17.41 0.58
#